data_AF-A0A2E2EG54-F1
#
_entry.id   AF-A0A2E2EG54-F1
#
_cell.length_a   1.000
_cell.length_b   1.000
_cell.length_c   1.000
_cell.angle_alpha   90.00
_cell.angle_beta   90.00
_cell.angle_gamma   90.00
#
_symmetry.space_group_name_H-M   'P 1'
#
loop_
_entity.id
_entity.type
_entity.pdbx_description
1 polymer ?
#
loop_
_entity_poly.entity_id
_entity_poly.type
_entity_poly.pdbx_seq_one_letter_code
_entity_poly.pdbx_strand_id
1 'polypeptide(L)'
;MEHLTKKLIEKTCERLWTINGSLRGLGGLFTTGARDICFDGEEFYGVGQLLKKLGEELEAIEDLLRCGQDSMADRRNGCYSQKTSSYKLLVLSTI
;
A
#
# COMPACT_ATOMS: atom_id res chain seq x y z
N MET A 1 -10.37 12.24 19.67
CA MET A 1 -9.71 11.75 18.45
C MET A 1 -8.33 12.37 18.40
N GLU A 2 -7.30 11.60 18.70
CA GLU A 2 -5.91 12.08 18.64
C GLU A 2 -5.56 12.44 17.19
N HIS A 3 -5.10 13.67 16.96
CA HIS A 3 -4.64 14.09 15.64
C HIS A 3 -3.33 13.38 15.33
N LEU A 4 -3.33 12.54 14.28
CA LEU A 4 -2.10 11.99 13.69
C LEU A 4 -1.20 13.15 13.26
N THR A 5 -0.12 13.38 14.00
CA THR A 5 0.86 14.42 13.68
C THR A 5 1.68 14.00 12.46
N LYS A 6 2.15 14.99 11.66
CA LYS A 6 2.96 14.74 10.46
C LYS A 6 4.13 13.78 10.72
N LYS A 7 4.83 14.01 11.84
CA LYS A 7 5.95 13.19 12.32
C LYS A 7 5.56 11.75 12.64
N LEU A 8 4.35 11.52 13.15
CA LEU A 8 3.85 10.18 13.44
C LEU A 8 3.52 9.41 12.15
N ILE A 9 2.97 10.11 11.14
CA ILE A 9 2.68 9.52 9.84
C ILE A 9 3.97 9.16 9.10
N GLU A 10 4.97 10.05 9.06
CA GLU A 10 6.29 9.76 8.47
C GLU A 10 6.94 8.53 9.12
N LYS A 11 6.98 8.50 10.47
CA LYS A 11 7.49 7.35 11.22
C LYS A 11 6.69 6.06 10.94
N THR A 12 5.38 6.18 10.73
CA THR A 12 4.54 5.02 10.40
C THR A 12 4.86 4.50 9.00
N CYS A 13 5.00 5.39 8.01
CA CYS A 13 5.37 5.04 6.64
C CYS A 13 6.74 4.35 6.59
N GLU A 14 7.75 4.87 7.30
CA GLU A 14 9.07 4.22 7.37
C GLU A 14 9.00 2.79 7.94
N ARG A 15 8.17 2.57 8.95
CA ARG A 15 7.96 1.24 9.53
C ARG A 15 7.23 0.32 8.57
N LEU A 16 6.19 0.81 7.91
CA LEU A 16 5.44 0.04 6.88
C LEU A 16 6.37 -0.37 5.74
N TRP A 17 7.19 0.55 5.24
CA TRP A 17 8.18 0.30 4.21
C TRP A 17 9.17 -0.79 4.63
N THR A 18 9.69 -0.72 5.85
CA THR A 18 10.63 -1.73 6.40
C THR A 18 9.99 -3.12 6.50
N ILE A 19 8.74 -3.18 6.99
CA ILE A 19 8.00 -4.44 7.10
C ILE A 19 7.70 -5.02 5.72
N ASN A 20 7.25 -4.20 4.77
CA ASN A 20 6.99 -4.61 3.39
C ASN A 20 8.25 -5.20 2.75
N GLY A 21 9.40 -4.54 2.89
CA GLY A 21 10.69 -5.07 2.41
C GLY A 21 11.03 -6.45 3.00
N SER A 22 10.79 -6.62 4.30
CA SER A 22 11.02 -7.90 4.99
C SER A 22 10.08 -9.00 4.49
N LEU A 23 8.79 -8.70 4.32
CA LEU A 23 7.79 -9.64 3.81
C LEU A 23 8.09 -10.08 2.37
N ARG A 24 8.50 -9.14 1.52
CA ARG A 24 8.92 -9.44 0.14
C ARG A 24 10.16 -10.32 0.10
N GLY A 25 11.16 -10.02 0.94
CA GLY A 25 12.36 -10.83 1.07
C GLY A 25 12.06 -12.26 1.52
N LEU A 26 11.27 -12.42 2.59
CA LEU A 26 10.82 -13.73 3.06
C LEU A 26 9.99 -14.45 2.00
N GLY A 27 9.02 -13.78 1.38
CA GLY A 27 8.20 -14.37 0.32
C GLY A 27 9.03 -14.89 -0.85
N GLY A 28 10.09 -14.16 -1.22
CA GLY A 28 11.08 -14.60 -2.19
C GLY A 28 11.80 -15.89 -1.75
N LEU A 29 12.26 -15.96 -0.50
CA LEU A 29 12.92 -17.16 0.04
C LEU A 29 11.99 -18.38 0.09
N PHE A 30 10.73 -18.19 0.48
CA PHE A 30 9.73 -19.26 0.52
C PHE A 30 9.38 -19.77 -0.88
N THR A 31 9.36 -18.89 -1.89
CA THR A 31 9.07 -19.30 -3.28
C THR A 31 10.27 -19.88 -4.03
N THR A 32 11.51 -19.48 -3.70
CA THR A 32 12.73 -20.01 -4.33
C THR A 32 13.35 -21.18 -3.59
N GLY A 33 13.22 -21.25 -2.26
CA GLY A 33 13.72 -22.32 -1.39
C GLY A 33 12.88 -23.60 -1.41
N ALA A 34 11.70 -23.57 -2.04
CA ALA A 34 10.77 -24.71 -2.17
C ALA A 34 11.29 -25.89 -3.02
N ARG A 35 12.58 -25.91 -3.38
CA ARG A 35 13.22 -27.02 -4.12
C ARG A 35 13.92 -28.03 -3.21
N ASP A 36 13.92 -27.82 -1.90
CA ASP A 36 14.52 -28.76 -0.95
C ASP A 36 13.60 -29.98 -0.75
N ILE A 37 14.17 -31.18 -0.75
CA ILE A 37 13.44 -32.47 -0.71
C ILE A 37 12.70 -32.66 0.63
N CYS A 38 13.14 -31.93 1.66
CA CYS A 38 12.58 -32.00 3.01
C CYS A 38 11.34 -31.12 3.23
N PHE A 39 10.97 -30.28 2.27
CA PHE A 39 9.83 -29.37 2.39
C PHE A 39 8.75 -29.67 1.36
N ASP A 40 7.49 -29.53 1.76
CA ASP A 40 6.40 -29.50 0.80
C ASP A 40 6.47 -28.20 0.00
N GLY A 41 6.89 -28.31 -1.25
CA GLY A 41 7.09 -27.16 -2.12
C GLY A 41 5.80 -26.38 -2.39
N GLU A 42 4.63 -27.02 -2.35
CA GLU A 42 3.35 -26.34 -2.57
C GLU A 42 2.97 -25.48 -1.36
N GLU A 43 3.15 -25.98 -0.14
CA GLU A 43 2.89 -25.23 1.09
C GLU A 43 3.81 -24.02 1.20
N PHE A 44 5.12 -24.20 0.97
CA PHE A 44 6.10 -23.12 1.03
C PHE A 44 5.85 -22.06 -0.03
N TYR A 45 5.51 -22.48 -1.26
CA TYR A 45 5.09 -21.56 -2.30
C TYR A 45 3.84 -20.77 -1.88
N GLY A 46 2.84 -21.42 -1.30
CA GLY A 46 1.63 -20.79 -0.77
C GLY A 46 1.92 -19.74 0.30
N VAL A 47 2.80 -20.06 1.27
CA VAL A 47 3.27 -19.10 2.28
C VAL A 47 3.96 -17.91 1.62
N GLY A 48 4.83 -18.14 0.64
CA GLY A 48 5.50 -17.07 -0.08
C GLY A 48 4.54 -16.13 -0.81
N GLN A 49 3.48 -16.67 -1.44
CA GLN A 49 2.42 -15.86 -2.07
C GLN A 49 1.62 -15.06 -1.05
N LEU A 50 1.33 -15.63 0.12
CA LEU A 50 0.64 -14.92 1.20
C LEU A 50 1.46 -13.72 1.70
N LEU A 51 2.75 -13.92 1.96
CA LEU A 51 3.65 -12.86 2.40
C LEU A 51 3.74 -11.72 1.38
N LYS A 52 3.77 -12.06 0.09
CA LYS A 52 3.75 -11.07 -0.99
C LYS A 52 2.47 -10.23 -0.97
N LYS A 53 1.29 -10.87 -0.87
CA LYS A 53 0.00 -10.16 -0.77
C LYS A 53 -0.07 -9.24 0.44
N LEU A 54 0.42 -9.70 1.60
CA LEU A 54 0.49 -8.84 2.80
C LEU A 54 1.38 -7.61 2.56
N GLY A 55 2.49 -7.75 1.84
CA GLY A 55 3.32 -6.62 1.44
C GLY A 55 2.59 -5.60 0.54
N GLU A 56 1.81 -6.09 -0.43
CA GLU A 56 0.99 -5.26 -1.33
C GLU A 56 -0.08 -4.46 -0.55
N GLU A 57 -0.73 -5.07 0.45
CA GLU A 57 -1.70 -4.38 1.32
C GLU A 57 -1.03 -3.29 2.18
N LEU A 58 0.17 -3.55 2.72
CA LEU A 58 0.91 -2.55 3.49
C LEU A 58 1.35 -1.35 2.62
N GLU A 59 1.71 -1.61 1.37
CA GLU A 59 2.04 -0.57 0.39
C GLU A 59 0.83 0.29 0.07
N ALA A 60 -0.34 -0.31 -0.13
CA ALA A 60 -1.59 0.44 -0.32
C ALA A 60 -1.95 1.31 0.90
N ILE A 61 -1.73 0.81 2.12
CA ILE A 61 -1.93 1.60 3.35
C ILE A 61 -0.93 2.76 3.43
N GLU A 62 0.34 2.52 3.09
CA GLU A 62 1.36 3.56 3.05
C GLU A 62 0.97 4.68 2.06
N ASP A 63 0.53 4.31 0.86
CA ASP A 63 0.08 5.26 -0.16
C ASP A 63 -1.12 6.08 0.32
N LEU A 64 -2.11 5.45 0.95
CA LEU A 64 -3.26 6.14 1.53
C LEU A 64 -2.84 7.15 2.62
N LEU A 65 -1.86 6.80 3.45
CA LEU A 65 -1.33 7.70 4.49
C LEU A 65 -0.58 8.90 3.89
N ARG A 66 0.25 8.68 2.86
CA ARG A 66 1.00 9.74 2.16
C ARG A 66 0.07 10.65 1.38
N CYS A 67 -0.83 10.11 0.56
CA CYS A 67 -1.79 10.90 -0.21
C CYS A 67 -2.80 11.63 0.71
N GLY A 68 -3.19 11.01 1.83
CA GLY A 68 -4.02 11.66 2.84
C GLY A 68 -3.33 12.87 3.48
N GLN A 69 -2.01 12.84 3.65
CA GLN A 69 -1.22 13.99 4.08
C GLN A 69 -1.17 15.10 3.03
N ASP A 70 -0.88 14.77 1.77
CA ASP A 70 -0.74 15.77 0.70
C ASP A 70 -2.07 16.49 0.45
N SER A 71 -3.19 15.76 0.50
CA SER A 71 -4.54 16.32 0.40
C SER A 71 -4.86 17.36 1.49
N MET A 72 -4.28 17.21 2.68
CA MET A 72 -4.42 18.17 3.78
C MET A 72 -3.41 19.34 3.70
N ALA A 73 -2.26 19.13 3.05
CA ALA A 73 -1.29 20.18 2.78
C ALA A 73 -1.83 21.19 1.74
N ASP A 74 -2.52 20.71 0.69
CA ASP A 74 -3.17 21.55 -0.31
C ASP A 74 -4.24 22.48 0.28
N ARG A 75 -5.05 21.97 1.22
CA ARG A 75 -6.04 22.77 1.97
C ARG A 75 -5.41 23.87 2.82
N ARG A 76 -4.20 23.65 3.36
CA ARG A 76 -3.48 24.65 4.17
C ARG A 76 -2.82 25.74 3.34
N ASN A 77 -2.41 25.41 2.11
CA ASN A 77 -1.72 26.34 1.21
C ASN A 77 -2.66 27.09 0.25
N GLY A 78 -3.98 26.92 0.40
CA GLY A 78 -4.98 27.59 -0.45
C GLY A 78 -5.03 27.05 -1.88
N CYS A 79 -4.36 25.93 -2.17
CA CYS A 79 -4.39 25.30 -3.47
C CYS A 79 -5.62 24.37 -3.52
N TYR A 80 -6.73 24.88 -4.06
CA TYR A 80 -7.85 24.03 -4.43
C TYR A 80 -7.45 23.23 -5.67
N SER A 81 -6.89 22.04 -5.47
CA SER A 81 -6.80 21.06 -6.54
C SER A 81 -8.23 20.78 -7.02
N GLN A 82 -8.58 21.34 -8.18
CA GLN A 82 -9.88 21.17 -8.79
C GLN A 82 -10.06 19.67 -9.05
N LYS A 83 -10.88 19.03 -8.20
CA LYS A 83 -11.48 17.75 -8.56
C LYS A 83 -12.32 18.01 -9.81
N THR A 84 -11.75 17.75 -10.98
CA THR A 84 -12.51 17.60 -12.20
C THR A 84 -13.55 16.53 -11.94
N SER A 85 -14.79 17.00 -11.88
CA SER A 85 -15.97 16.18 -11.64
C SER A 85 -16.17 15.26 -12.84
N SER A 86 -15.67 14.02 -12.76
CA SER A 86 -15.96 12.96 -13.74
C SER A 86 -17.44 12.55 -13.80
N TYR A 87 -18.33 13.20 -13.03
CA TYR A 87 -19.77 12.98 -13.09
C TYR A 87 -20.48 13.71 -14.23
N LYS A 88 -19.78 14.52 -15.05
CA LYS A 88 -20.39 15.18 -16.23
C LYS A 88 -20.41 14.34 -17.51
N LEU A 89 -19.79 13.17 -17.54
CA LEU A 89 -19.73 12.32 -18.75
C LEU A 89 -20.86 11.28 -18.86
N LEU A 90 -21.72 11.14 -17.84
CA LEU A 90 -22.86 10.20 -17.85
C LEU A 90 -24.20 10.82 -18.27
N VAL A 91 -24.24 12.11 -18.63
CA VAL A 91 -25.48 12.79 -19.06
C VAL A 91 -25.54 13.03 -20.58
N LEU A 92 -24.49 12.64 -21.32
CA LEU A 92 -24.44 12.78 -22.79
C LEU A 92 -24.63 11.45 -23.55
N SER A 93 -24.96 10.35 -22.87
CA SER A 93 -25.33 9.08 -23.51
C SER A 93 -26.84 8.81 -23.56
N THR A 94 -27.68 9.83 -23.33
CA THR A 94 -29.16 9.70 -23.36
C THR A 94 -29.82 10.72 -24.30
N ILE A 95 -29.29 10.87 -25.51
CA ILE A 95 -30.05 11.40 -26.65
C ILE A 95 -29.84 10.45 -27.82
#